data_AF-I1CI59-F1
#
_entry.id   AF-I1CI59-F1
#
_cell.length_a   1.000
_cell.length_b   1.000
_cell.length_c   1.000
_cell.angle_alpha   90.00
_cell.angle_beta   90.00
_cell.angle_gamma   90.00
#
_symmetry.space_group_name_H-M   'P 1'
#
loop_
_entity.id
_entity.type
_entity.pdbx_description
1 polymer ?
#
loop_
_entity_poly.entity_id
_entity_poly.type
_entity_poly.pdbx_seq_one_letter_code
_entity_poly.pdbx_strand_id
1 'polypeptide(L)'
;MSNIRMLNEKEETDGDVEVSWVDQERINEFSKYNAKIDDLEEEYERLKKEKEYLEDVGMELELADEDEPVRYKIGDAFVHMNVTEATERIEKDSEKLGLQIEE
;
A
#
# COMPACT_ATOMS: atom_id res chain seq x y z
N MET A 1 -8.50 7.03 -1.58
CA MET A 1 -8.95 7.98 -2.64
C MET A 1 -9.17 9.34 -1.98
N SER A 2 -8.09 10.08 -1.79
CA SER A 2 -8.14 11.41 -1.19
C SER A 2 -8.80 12.38 -2.17
N ASN A 3 -9.93 12.98 -1.81
CA ASN A 3 -10.57 14.01 -2.62
C ASN A 3 -9.81 15.32 -2.44
N ILE A 4 -9.02 15.71 -3.45
CA ILE A 4 -8.30 16.99 -3.46
C ILE A 4 -9.31 18.14 -3.51
N ARG A 5 -9.50 18.80 -2.38
CA ARG A 5 -10.25 20.06 -2.32
C ARG A 5 -9.31 21.20 -2.69
N MET A 6 -9.38 21.65 -3.93
CA MET A 6 -8.73 22.89 -4.35
C MET A 6 -9.63 24.07 -4.02
N LEU A 7 -9.06 25.08 -3.37
CA LEU A 7 -9.78 26.30 -3.01
C LEU A 7 -9.72 27.29 -4.18
N ASN A 8 -10.87 27.85 -4.54
CA ASN A 8 -10.99 28.90 -5.56
C ASN A 8 -10.91 30.28 -4.91
N GLU A 9 -10.29 31.24 -5.61
CA GLU A 9 -10.08 32.64 -5.16
C GLU A 9 -11.34 33.36 -4.62
N LYS A 10 -12.54 32.93 -5.06
CA LYS A 10 -13.83 33.52 -4.65
C LYS A 10 -14.47 32.89 -3.42
N GLU A 11 -13.97 31.77 -2.92
CA GLU A 11 -14.62 31.03 -1.82
C GLU A 11 -14.13 31.45 -0.42
N GLU A 12 -13.05 32.24 -0.32
CA GLU A 12 -12.42 32.61 0.96
C GLU A 12 -12.69 34.07 1.40
N THR A 13 -13.42 34.89 0.63
CA THR A 13 -13.66 36.31 0.98
C THR A 13 -14.62 36.53 2.17
N ASP A 14 -14.99 35.47 2.91
CA ASP A 14 -15.90 35.53 4.07
C ASP A 14 -15.16 35.46 5.43
N GLY A 15 -13.82 35.47 5.44
CA GLY A 15 -12.99 35.44 6.65
C GLY A 15 -12.14 36.71 6.85
N ASP A 16 -11.99 37.14 8.11
CA ASP A 16 -11.28 38.35 8.60
C ASP A 16 -9.74 38.33 8.38
N VAL A 17 -9.24 37.48 7.46
CA VAL A 17 -7.82 37.30 7.14
C VAL A 17 -7.63 37.48 5.64
N GLU A 18 -6.94 38.54 5.24
CA GLU A 18 -6.55 38.75 3.84
C GLU A 18 -5.49 37.70 3.44
N VAL A 19 -5.89 36.73 2.61
CA VAL A 19 -4.98 35.74 2.01
C VAL A 19 -4.50 36.26 0.66
N SER A 20 -3.20 36.44 0.48
CA SER A 20 -2.62 36.83 -0.82
C SER A 20 -2.77 35.71 -1.84
N TRP A 21 -2.82 36.06 -3.13
CA TRP A 21 -2.81 35.07 -4.22
C TRP A 21 -1.62 34.10 -4.13
N VAL A 22 -0.45 34.61 -3.72
CA VAL A 22 0.76 33.80 -3.49
C VAL A 22 0.56 32.83 -2.31
N ASP A 23 -0.17 33.22 -1.28
CA ASP A 23 -0.47 32.35 -0.14
C ASP A 23 -1.48 31.27 -0.55
N GLN A 24 -2.47 31.60 -1.40
CA GLN A 24 -3.42 30.63 -1.93
C GLN A 24 -2.75 29.56 -2.81
N GLU A 25 -1.77 29.96 -3.63
CA GLU A 25 -0.97 29.03 -4.42
C GLU A 25 -0.20 28.05 -3.51
N ARG A 26 0.44 28.58 -2.45
CA ARG A 26 1.14 27.77 -1.45
C ARG A 26 0.21 26.83 -0.68
N ILE A 27 -0.98 27.30 -0.30
CA ILE A 27 -2.00 26.46 0.36
C ILE A 27 -2.39 25.31 -0.56
N ASN A 28 -2.64 25.58 -1.84
CA ASN A 28 -3.00 24.56 -2.81
C ASN A 28 -1.86 23.55 -3.06
N GLU A 29 -0.61 24.01 -3.12
CA GLU A 29 0.56 23.12 -3.18
C GLU A 29 0.68 22.24 -1.94
N PHE A 30 0.52 22.83 -0.75
CA PHE A 30 0.53 22.09 0.51
C PHE A 30 -0.55 21.02 0.56
N SER A 31 -1.79 21.35 0.16
CA SER A 31 -2.88 20.36 0.08
C SER A 31 -2.57 19.22 -0.88
N LYS A 32 -1.93 19.49 -2.03
CA LYS A 32 -1.50 18.44 -2.97
C LYS A 32 -0.42 17.55 -2.37
N TYR A 33 0.57 18.13 -1.69
CA TYR A 33 1.64 17.35 -1.06
C TYR A 33 1.10 16.47 0.08
N ASN A 34 0.20 16.99 0.92
CA ASN A 34 -0.42 16.18 1.97
C ASN A 34 -1.23 15.03 1.39
N ALA A 35 -2.07 15.28 0.38
CA ALA A 35 -2.82 14.20 -0.26
C ALA A 35 -1.90 13.11 -0.84
N LYS A 36 -0.76 13.52 -1.43
CA LYS A 36 0.24 12.58 -1.92
C LYS A 36 0.91 11.79 -0.79
N ILE A 37 1.20 12.44 0.35
CA ILE A 37 1.75 11.76 1.53
C ILE A 37 0.73 10.74 2.05
N ASP A 38 -0.53 11.13 2.20
CA ASP A 38 -1.60 10.23 2.65
C ASP A 38 -1.72 9.00 1.74
N ASP A 39 -1.73 9.20 0.42
CA ASP A 39 -1.79 8.10 -0.55
C ASP A 39 -0.56 7.17 -0.46
N LEU A 40 0.64 7.72 -0.25
CA LEU A 40 1.87 6.95 -0.06
C LEU A 40 1.89 6.20 1.27
N GLU A 41 1.39 6.80 2.35
CA GLU A 41 1.26 6.16 3.66
C GLU A 41 0.24 5.00 3.60
N GLU A 42 -0.90 5.19 2.93
CA GLU A 42 -1.88 4.12 2.69
C GLU A 42 -1.26 2.96 1.89
N GLU A 43 -0.49 3.26 0.85
CA GLU A 43 0.21 2.26 0.05
C GLU A 43 1.28 1.51 0.86
N TYR A 44 2.09 2.23 1.63
CA TYR A 44 3.11 1.65 2.50
C TYR A 44 2.51 0.69 3.53
N GLU A 45 1.46 1.12 4.24
CA GLU A 45 0.79 0.27 5.24
C GLU A 45 0.13 -0.95 4.60
N ARG A 46 -0.41 -0.81 3.37
CA ARG A 46 -0.94 -1.94 2.61
C ARG A 46 0.15 -2.96 2.28
N LEU A 47 1.29 -2.52 1.74
CA LEU A 47 2.41 -3.39 1.38
C LEU A 47 3.00 -4.09 2.62
N LYS A 48 3.16 -3.35 3.72
CA LYS A 48 3.66 -3.89 4.99
C LYS A 48 2.75 -4.99 5.53
N LYS A 49 1.44 -4.78 5.48
CA LYS A 49 0.45 -5.77 5.90
C LYS A 49 0.44 -7.00 5.00
N GLU A 50 0.62 -6.83 3.69
CA GLU A 50 0.75 -7.94 2.76
C GLU A 50 2.01 -8.78 3.04
N LYS A 51 3.12 -8.13 3.39
CA LYS A 51 4.35 -8.81 3.80
C LYS A 51 4.16 -9.62 5.08
N GLU A 52 3.53 -9.04 6.11
CA GLU A 52 3.20 -9.76 7.35
C GLU A 52 2.36 -11.01 7.07
N TYR A 53 1.38 -10.91 6.17
CA TYR A 53 0.58 -12.07 5.76
C TYR A 53 1.40 -13.16 5.06
N LEU A 54 2.37 -12.80 4.23
CA LEU A 54 3.26 -13.79 3.61
C LEU A 54 4.17 -14.47 4.65
N GLU A 55 4.68 -13.72 5.63
CA GLU A 55 5.49 -14.25 6.73
C GLU A 55 4.67 -15.23 7.58
N ASP A 56 3.43 -14.87 7.94
CA ASP A 56 2.51 -15.75 8.67
C ASP A 56 2.21 -17.03 7.90
N VAL A 57 1.87 -16.93 6.61
CA VAL A 57 1.60 -18.09 5.76
C VAL A 57 2.85 -18.97 5.61
N GLY A 58 4.04 -18.35 5.51
CA GLY A 58 5.31 -19.07 5.49
C GLY A 58 5.52 -19.90 6.75
N MET A 59 5.32 -19.32 7.94
CA MET A 59 5.44 -20.04 9.22
C MET A 59 4.44 -21.21 9.32
N GLU A 60 3.19 -21.03 8.87
CA GLU A 60 2.21 -22.12 8.87
C GLU A 60 2.57 -23.22 7.86
N LEU A 61 3.18 -22.85 6.72
CA LEU A 61 3.60 -23.79 5.70
C LEU A 61 4.77 -24.67 6.17
N GLU A 62 5.63 -24.20 7.08
CA GLU A 62 6.69 -25.01 7.70
C GLU A 62 6.14 -26.23 8.49
N LEU A 63 4.88 -26.18 8.92
CA LEU A 63 4.21 -27.27 9.62
C LEU A 63 3.47 -28.24 8.68
N ALA A 64 3.42 -27.95 7.38
CA ALA A 64 2.74 -28.77 6.39
C ALA A 64 3.54 -30.06 6.10
N ASP A 65 2.82 -31.14 5.78
CA ASP A 65 3.45 -32.38 5.33
C ASP A 65 4.02 -32.19 3.92
N GLU A 66 5.33 -32.39 3.75
CA GLU A 66 6.04 -32.23 2.47
C GLU A 66 5.50 -33.16 1.37
N ASP A 67 4.90 -34.30 1.75
CA ASP A 67 4.33 -35.29 0.83
C ASP A 67 2.91 -34.93 0.36
N GLU A 68 2.24 -33.95 0.99
CA GLU A 68 0.89 -33.50 0.62
C GLU A 68 0.89 -32.17 -0.14
N PRO A 69 0.23 -32.07 -1.31
CA PRO A 69 0.16 -30.82 -2.04
C PRO A 69 -0.77 -29.82 -1.36
N VAL A 70 -0.30 -28.57 -1.25
CA VAL A 70 -1.07 -27.43 -0.71
C VAL A 70 -1.86 -26.73 -1.80
N ARG A 71 -2.95 -26.06 -1.42
CA ARG A 71 -3.75 -25.24 -2.35
C ARG A 71 -3.23 -23.81 -2.35
N TYR A 72 -2.49 -23.46 -3.40
CA TYR A 72 -1.94 -22.14 -3.60
C TYR A 72 -2.90 -21.26 -4.42
N LYS A 73 -3.17 -20.03 -3.97
CA LYS A 73 -4.11 -19.12 -4.65
C LYS A 73 -3.39 -18.28 -5.70
N ILE A 74 -3.91 -18.27 -6.94
CA ILE A 74 -3.43 -17.41 -8.03
C ILE A 74 -4.64 -16.68 -8.62
N GLY A 75 -4.70 -15.36 -8.41
CA GLY A 75 -5.87 -14.56 -8.77
C GLY A 75 -7.13 -15.09 -8.08
N ASP A 76 -8.08 -15.59 -8.87
CA ASP A 76 -9.36 -16.15 -8.38
C ASP A 76 -9.40 -17.68 -8.32
N ALA A 77 -8.29 -18.36 -8.63
CA ALA A 77 -8.23 -19.82 -8.67
C ALA A 77 -7.27 -20.38 -7.60
N PHE A 78 -7.50 -21.64 -7.21
CA PHE A 78 -6.57 -22.40 -6.38
C PHE A 78 -5.96 -23.54 -7.21
N VAL A 79 -4.64 -23.68 -7.14
CA VAL A 79 -3.88 -24.75 -7.77
C VAL A 79 -3.23 -25.62 -6.70
N HIS A 80 -3.14 -26.92 -6.95
CA HIS A 80 -2.35 -27.81 -6.09
C HIS A 80 -0.87 -27.60 -6.42
N MET A 81 -0.10 -27.30 -5.40
CA MET A 81 1.33 -27.04 -5.49
C MET A 81 2.03 -27.83 -4.40
N ASN A 82 3.23 -28.32 -4.69
CA ASN A 82 4.04 -28.96 -3.65
C ASN A 82 4.49 -27.91 -2.62
N VAL A 83 4.75 -28.35 -1.39
CA VAL A 83 5.13 -27.45 -0.29
C VAL A 83 6.40 -26.66 -0.64
N THR A 84 7.43 -27.31 -1.21
CA THR A 84 8.70 -26.67 -1.56
C THR A 84 8.55 -25.51 -2.55
N GLU A 85 7.76 -25.69 -3.62
CA GLU A 85 7.49 -24.68 -4.63
C GLU A 85 6.65 -23.54 -4.06
N ALA A 86 5.70 -23.85 -3.17
CA ALA A 86 4.92 -22.84 -2.48
C ALA A 86 5.83 -21.97 -1.58
N THR A 87 6.75 -22.58 -0.82
CA THR A 87 7.73 -21.88 0.01
C THR A 87 8.63 -20.98 -0.82
N GLU A 88 9.24 -21.49 -1.89
CA GLU A 88 10.11 -20.67 -2.77
C GLU A 88 9.38 -19.47 -3.37
N ARG A 89 8.09 -19.61 -3.67
CA ARG A 89 7.28 -18.49 -4.19
C ARG A 89 6.97 -17.46 -3.12
N ILE A 90 6.59 -17.90 -1.93
CA ILE A 90 6.34 -17.00 -0.78
C ILE A 90 7.59 -16.19 -0.45
N GLU A 91 8.77 -16.82 -0.43
CA GLU A 91 10.04 -16.13 -0.20
C GLU A 91 10.31 -15.06 -1.27
N LYS A 92 10.17 -15.39 -2.55
CA LYS A 92 10.36 -14.44 -3.67
C LYS A 92 9.38 -13.27 -3.60
N ASP A 93 8.12 -13.53 -3.26
CA ASP A 93 7.11 -12.48 -3.16
C ASP A 93 7.38 -11.59 -1.93
N SER A 94 7.83 -12.15 -0.81
CA SER A 94 8.24 -11.40 0.37
C SER A 94 9.48 -10.52 0.12
N GLU A 95 10.49 -11.03 -0.58
CA GLU A 95 11.65 -10.24 -1.01
C GLU A 95 11.24 -9.08 -1.92
N LYS A 96 10.36 -9.35 -2.89
CA LYS A 96 9.85 -8.32 -3.80
C LYS A 96 9.07 -7.24 -3.06
N LEU A 97 8.19 -7.60 -2.12
CA LEU A 97 7.50 -6.62 -1.28
C LEU A 97 8.48 -5.84 -0.41
N GLY A 98 9.52 -6.49 0.13
CA GLY A 98 10.59 -5.84 0.87
C GLY A 98 11.26 -4.73 0.06
N LEU A 99 11.62 -5.01 -1.20
CA LEU A 99 12.19 -4.00 -2.10
C LEU A 99 11.23 -2.85 -2.41
N GLN A 100 9.93 -3.14 -2.56
CA GLN A 100 8.91 -2.10 -2.80
C GLN A 100 8.64 -1.22 -1.59
N ILE A 101 8.86 -1.72 -0.38
CA ILE A 101 8.72 -0.96 0.87
C ILE A 101 9.94 -0.05 1.11
N GLU A 102 11.11 -0.43 0.60
CA GLU A 102 12.36 0.34 0.73
C GLU A 102 12.53 1.44 -0.34
N GLU A 103 11.73 1.41 -1.42
CA GLU A 103 11.71 2.39 -2.52
C GLU A 103 10.86 3.63 -2.19
#